data_AF-A0A3D5BA58-F1
#
_entry.id   AF-A0A3D5BA58-F1
#
_cell.length_a   1.000
_cell.length_b   1.000
_cell.length_c   1.000
_cell.angle_alpha   90.00
_cell.angle_beta   90.00
_cell.angle_gamma   90.00
#
_symmetry.space_group_name_H-M   'P 1'
#
loop_
_entity.id
_entity.type
_entity.pdbx_description
1 polymer ?
#
loop_
_entity_poly.entity_id
_entity_poly.type
_entity_poly.pdbx_seq_one_letter_code
_entity_poly.pdbx_strand_id
1 'polypeptide(L)'
;MMPEQSLPEIQRNFAVDLFNLTWDLMEKSDRSQAETDQMIQAAHASRYHWGMVGEPVNLARGEWQVSRVYTILQRSDPCLYHAKRCLQITLDNDLHDFDLAFAYEAIARANLLAGDTTETEKFISLAKEAGEAIEDKADRDYFMTELSTIKY
;
A
#
# COMPACT_ATOMS: atom_id res chain seq x y z
N MET A 1 -38.20 0.67 2.44
CA MET A 1 -37.30 1.79 2.07
C MET A 1 -36.01 1.54 2.80
N MET A 2 -34.90 1.32 2.10
CA MET A 2 -33.60 1.22 2.76
C MET A 2 -33.29 2.58 3.42
N PRO A 3 -32.70 2.63 4.62
CA PRO A 3 -32.33 3.88 5.24
C PRO A 3 -31.35 4.64 4.34
N GLU A 4 -31.55 5.95 4.24
CA GLU A 4 -30.65 6.85 3.51
C GLU A 4 -29.29 6.86 4.21
N GLN A 5 -28.23 6.54 3.48
CA GLN A 5 -26.88 6.52 4.02
C GLN A 5 -26.39 7.94 4.26
N SER A 6 -25.68 8.15 5.36
CA SER A 6 -25.03 9.43 5.65
C SER A 6 -23.81 9.65 4.74
N LEU A 7 -23.42 10.91 4.50
CA LEU A 7 -22.25 11.23 3.69
C LEU A 7 -20.97 10.52 4.19
N PRO A 8 -20.64 10.48 5.50
CA PRO A 8 -19.47 9.74 5.98
C PRO A 8 -19.52 8.23 5.71
N GLU A 9 -20.70 7.61 5.78
CA GLU A 9 -20.87 6.20 5.43
C GLU A 9 -20.63 5.96 3.94
N ILE A 10 -21.16 6.84 3.08
CA ILE A 10 -20.93 6.78 1.64
C ILE A 10 -19.43 6.89 1.31
N GLN A 11 -18.73 7.85 1.93
CA GLN A 11 -17.28 8.04 1.77
C GLN A 11 -16.52 6.77 2.18
N ARG A 12 -16.89 6.16 3.31
CA ARG A 12 -16.25 4.93 3.79
C ARG A 12 -16.48 3.76 2.83
N ASN A 13 -17.72 3.60 2.32
CA ASN A 13 -18.04 2.56 1.36
C ASN A 13 -17.21 2.71 0.08
N PHE A 14 -17.13 3.92 -0.48
CA PHE A 14 -16.27 4.16 -1.64
C PHE A 14 -14.80 3.85 -1.35
N ALA A 15 -14.28 4.23 -0.18
CA ALA A 15 -12.89 3.96 0.17
C ALA A 15 -12.59 2.44 0.18
N VAL A 16 -13.47 1.65 0.78
CA VAL A 16 -13.36 0.18 0.86
C VAL A 16 -13.53 -0.47 -0.51
N ASP A 17 -14.61 -0.13 -1.23
CA ASP A 17 -14.94 -0.76 -2.51
C ASP A 17 -13.84 -0.52 -3.55
N LEU A 18 -13.29 0.70 -3.60
CA LEU A 18 -12.22 1.05 -4.52
C LEU A 18 -10.87 0.44 -4.10
N PHE A 19 -10.64 0.26 -2.79
CA PHE A 19 -9.44 -0.44 -2.30
C PHE A 19 -9.46 -1.91 -2.76
N ASN A 20 -10.61 -2.58 -2.61
CA ASN A 20 -10.78 -3.97 -3.01
C ASN A 20 -10.73 -4.14 -4.53
N LEU A 21 -11.39 -3.26 -5.28
CA LEU A 21 -11.29 -3.23 -6.75
C LEU A 21 -9.84 -3.06 -7.22
N THR A 22 -9.06 -2.22 -6.54
CA THR A 22 -7.64 -2.05 -6.87
C THR A 22 -6.88 -3.36 -6.66
N TRP A 23 -7.14 -4.09 -5.57
CA TRP A 23 -6.56 -5.41 -5.33
C TRP A 23 -6.92 -6.42 -6.42
N ASP A 24 -8.21 -6.55 -6.76
CA ASP A 24 -8.67 -7.45 -7.82
C ASP A 24 -7.97 -7.15 -9.14
N LEU A 25 -7.82 -5.85 -9.47
CA LEU A 25 -7.10 -5.41 -10.65
C LEU A 25 -5.62 -5.75 -10.55
N MET A 26 -4.94 -5.53 -9.42
CA MET A 26 -3.51 -5.86 -9.23
C MET A 26 -3.21 -7.35 -9.45
N GLU A 27 -4.11 -8.25 -9.07
CA GLU A 27 -3.93 -9.70 -9.22
C GLU A 27 -4.12 -10.20 -10.66
N LYS A 28 -4.78 -9.42 -11.51
CA LYS A 28 -5.05 -9.80 -12.90
C LYS A 28 -3.80 -9.67 -13.78
N SER A 29 -3.36 -10.78 -14.39
CA SER A 29 -2.13 -10.82 -15.21
C SER A 29 -2.30 -10.30 -16.64
N ASP A 30 -3.52 -10.30 -17.18
CA ASP A 30 -3.87 -9.91 -18.55
C ASP A 30 -4.68 -8.60 -18.61
N ARG A 31 -4.35 -7.62 -17.75
CA ARG A 31 -4.99 -6.30 -17.76
C ARG A 31 -4.83 -5.60 -19.11
N SER A 32 -5.94 -5.10 -19.63
CA SER A 32 -5.97 -4.12 -20.71
C SER A 32 -5.45 -2.75 -20.25
N GLN A 33 -5.20 -1.84 -21.20
CA GLN A 33 -4.85 -0.46 -20.87
C GLN A 33 -5.96 0.23 -20.06
N ALA A 34 -7.22 0.01 -20.41
CA ALA A 34 -8.36 0.58 -19.69
C ALA A 34 -8.41 0.10 -18.23
N GLU A 35 -8.16 -1.18 -17.99
CA GLU A 35 -8.08 -1.75 -16.63
C GLU A 35 -6.86 -1.24 -15.86
N THR A 36 -5.74 -1.00 -16.55
CA THR A 36 -4.56 -0.37 -15.95
C THR A 36 -4.85 1.06 -15.50
N ASP A 37 -5.53 1.84 -16.34
CA ASP A 37 -5.93 3.21 -16.02
C ASP A 37 -6.96 3.22 -14.87
N GLN A 38 -7.91 2.28 -14.89
CA GLN A 38 -8.88 2.10 -13.81
C GLN A 38 -8.21 1.73 -12.49
N MET A 39 -7.20 0.86 -12.49
CA MET A 39 -6.45 0.48 -11.29
C MET A 39 -5.76 1.69 -10.65
N ILE A 40 -5.13 2.54 -11.46
CA ILE A 40 -4.52 3.79 -10.97
C ILE A 40 -5.59 4.70 -10.37
N GLN A 41 -6.69 4.92 -11.08
CA GLN A 41 -7.76 5.82 -10.63
C GLN A 41 -8.42 5.31 -9.35
N ALA A 42 -8.71 4.00 -9.26
CA ALA A 42 -9.33 3.39 -8.10
C ALA A 42 -8.44 3.49 -6.85
N ALA A 43 -7.12 3.26 -6.98
CA ALA A 43 -6.19 3.38 -5.86
C ALA A 43 -6.17 4.80 -5.29
N HIS A 44 -6.05 5.81 -6.17
CA HIS A 44 -6.05 7.22 -5.78
C HIS A 44 -7.39 7.66 -5.21
N ALA A 45 -8.50 7.21 -5.78
CA ALA A 45 -9.84 7.54 -5.30
C ALA A 45 -10.11 6.88 -3.94
N SER A 46 -9.73 5.62 -3.74
CA SER A 46 -9.79 4.94 -2.43
C SER A 46 -9.01 5.74 -1.39
N ARG A 47 -7.76 6.07 -1.69
CA ARG A 47 -6.93 6.89 -0.80
C ARG A 47 -7.61 8.23 -0.52
N TYR A 48 -8.12 8.93 -1.53
CA TYR A 48 -8.83 10.20 -1.34
C TYR A 48 -10.00 10.07 -0.36
N HIS A 49 -10.86 9.06 -0.54
CA HIS A 49 -12.00 8.83 0.34
C HIS A 49 -11.58 8.50 1.78
N TRP A 50 -10.51 7.74 1.99
CA TRP A 50 -9.94 7.57 3.33
C TRP A 50 -9.49 8.89 3.94
N GLY A 51 -9.03 9.85 3.14
CA GLY A 51 -8.69 11.21 3.62
C GLY A 51 -9.88 11.99 4.18
N MET A 52 -11.10 11.60 3.85
CA MET A 52 -12.32 12.27 4.31
C MET A 52 -12.87 11.67 5.60
N VAL A 53 -12.67 10.36 5.84
CA VAL A 53 -13.38 9.63 6.91
C VAL A 53 -12.56 8.55 7.63
N GLY A 54 -11.32 8.31 7.19
CA GLY A 54 -10.45 7.28 7.70
C GLY A 54 -9.54 7.77 8.82
N GLU A 55 -9.01 6.81 9.56
CA GLU A 55 -7.97 7.01 10.57
C GLU A 55 -6.58 6.97 9.91
N PRO A 56 -5.50 7.39 10.60
CA PRO A 56 -4.15 7.38 10.04
C PRO A 56 -3.73 6.05 9.41
N VAL A 57 -4.12 4.92 10.00
CA VAL A 57 -3.88 3.58 9.45
C VAL A 57 -4.52 3.37 8.08
N ASN A 58 -5.72 3.92 7.85
CA ASN A 58 -6.37 3.85 6.54
C ASN A 58 -5.61 4.69 5.50
N LEU A 59 -5.08 5.85 5.91
CA LEU A 59 -4.27 6.69 5.03
C LEU A 59 -2.96 5.98 4.66
N ALA A 60 -2.25 5.42 5.65
CA ALA A 60 -1.00 4.70 5.44
C ALA A 60 -1.17 3.51 4.49
N ARG A 61 -2.20 2.68 4.70
CA ARG A 61 -2.54 1.55 3.83
C ARG A 61 -2.95 1.98 2.41
N GLY A 62 -3.65 3.11 2.29
CA GLY A 62 -3.98 3.70 1.00
C GLY A 62 -2.72 4.15 0.24
N GLU A 63 -1.80 4.86 0.89
CA GLU A 63 -0.52 5.24 0.28
C GLU A 63 0.33 4.01 -0.10
N TRP A 64 0.34 2.98 0.75
CA TRP A 64 0.99 1.71 0.45
C TRP A 64 0.45 1.09 -0.86
N GLN A 65 -0.89 0.99 -0.99
CA GLN A 65 -1.50 0.39 -2.17
C GLN A 65 -1.21 1.19 -3.45
N VAL A 66 -1.21 2.53 -3.37
CA VAL A 66 -0.83 3.38 -4.51
C VAL A 66 0.64 3.13 -4.89
N SER A 67 1.55 2.99 -3.92
CA SER A 67 2.95 2.65 -4.20
C SER A 67 3.08 1.26 -4.86
N ARG A 68 2.26 0.29 -4.43
CA ARG A 68 2.23 -1.08 -4.97
C ARG A 68 1.73 -1.10 -6.41
N VAL A 69 0.70 -0.32 -6.73
CA VAL A 69 0.22 -0.10 -8.11
C VAL A 69 1.37 0.42 -8.99
N TYR A 70 2.10 1.43 -8.54
CA TYR A 70 3.21 1.96 -9.34
C TYR A 70 4.43 1.04 -9.41
N THR A 71 4.62 0.17 -8.42
CA THR A 71 5.59 -0.93 -8.50
C THR A 71 5.23 -1.88 -9.65
N ILE A 72 3.97 -2.32 -9.71
CA ILE A 72 3.48 -3.21 -10.77
C ILE A 72 3.63 -2.57 -12.16
N LEU A 73 3.37 -1.26 -12.26
CA LEU A 73 3.48 -0.52 -13.50
C LEU A 73 4.91 -0.04 -13.84
N GLN A 74 5.90 -0.39 -13.01
CA GLN A 74 7.31 -0.02 -13.20
C GLN A 74 7.53 1.50 -13.34
N ARG A 75 6.84 2.29 -12.51
CA ARG A 75 6.96 3.76 -12.49
C ARG A 75 7.58 4.23 -11.16
N SER A 76 8.90 4.44 -11.16
CA SER A 76 9.70 4.77 -9.97
C SER A 76 9.25 6.04 -9.24
N ASP A 77 9.10 7.15 -9.95
CA ASP A 77 8.84 8.46 -9.34
C ASP A 77 7.56 8.50 -8.48
N PRO A 78 6.38 8.11 -8.99
CA PRO A 78 5.19 8.09 -8.16
C PRO A 78 5.23 6.97 -7.10
N CYS A 79 5.89 5.84 -7.38
CA CYS A 79 6.08 4.78 -6.40
C CYS A 79 6.84 5.29 -5.16
N LEU A 80 7.98 5.97 -5.37
CA LEU A 80 8.78 6.57 -4.31
C LEU A 80 8.00 7.63 -3.51
N TYR A 81 7.23 8.47 -4.19
CA TYR A 81 6.41 9.48 -3.50
C TYR A 81 5.44 8.82 -2.52
N HIS A 82 4.64 7.86 -2.99
CA HIS A 82 3.61 7.22 -2.17
C HIS A 82 4.21 6.30 -1.09
N ALA A 83 5.31 5.59 -1.37
CA ALA A 83 6.01 4.82 -0.36
C ALA A 83 6.54 5.73 0.78
N LYS A 84 7.10 6.89 0.46
CA LYS A 84 7.55 7.89 1.46
C LYS A 84 6.39 8.45 2.27
N ARG A 85 5.24 8.72 1.63
CA ARG A 85 4.03 9.16 2.33
C ARG A 85 3.50 8.09 3.27
N CYS A 86 3.49 6.82 2.85
CA CYS A 86 3.13 5.68 3.69
C CYS A 86 4.00 5.64 4.94
N LEU A 87 5.33 5.57 4.79
CA LEU A 87 6.26 5.52 5.92
C LEU A 87 6.13 6.74 6.85
N GLN A 88 6.00 7.95 6.29
CA GLN A 88 5.83 9.14 7.09
C GLN A 88 4.57 9.08 7.96
N ILE A 89 3.43 8.67 7.40
CA ILE A 89 2.17 8.56 8.15
C ILE A 89 2.29 7.49 9.22
N THR A 90 2.88 6.33 8.90
CA THR A 90 3.13 5.24 9.84
C THR A 90 3.93 5.71 11.05
N LEU A 91 5.06 6.39 10.83
CA LEU A 91 5.93 6.86 11.91
C LEU A 91 5.30 8.01 12.71
N ASP A 92 4.66 8.98 12.06
CA ASP A 92 4.05 10.13 12.74
C ASP A 92 2.88 9.74 13.65
N ASN A 93 2.25 8.59 13.39
CA ASN A 93 1.08 8.11 14.11
C ASN A 93 1.37 6.85 14.93
N ASP A 94 2.64 6.51 15.12
CA ASP A 94 3.07 5.40 15.98
C ASP A 94 2.40 4.07 15.57
N LEU A 95 2.28 3.84 14.26
CA LEU A 95 1.77 2.60 13.70
C LEU A 95 2.89 1.55 13.71
N HIS A 96 2.60 0.39 14.26
CA HIS A 96 3.56 -0.68 14.51
C HIS A 96 3.16 -1.97 13.78
N ASP A 97 3.87 -3.06 14.08
CA ASP A 97 3.48 -4.40 13.67
C ASP A 97 3.40 -4.49 12.13
N PHE A 98 2.33 -5.08 11.60
CA PHE A 98 2.06 -5.24 10.19
C PHE A 98 2.23 -3.94 9.36
N ASP A 99 1.72 -2.82 9.88
CA ASP A 99 1.73 -1.54 9.14
C ASP A 99 3.15 -0.96 9.02
N LEU A 100 3.99 -1.14 10.04
CA LEU A 100 5.38 -0.70 10.00
C LEU A 100 6.22 -1.56 9.05
N ALA A 101 6.03 -2.88 9.12
CA ALA A 101 6.71 -3.83 8.26
C ALA A 101 6.43 -3.54 6.77
N PHE A 102 5.15 -3.35 6.42
CA PHE A 102 4.75 -3.01 5.04
C PHE A 102 5.17 -1.60 4.60
N ALA A 103 5.27 -0.63 5.52
CA ALA A 103 5.78 0.70 5.17
C ALA A 103 7.27 0.67 4.76
N TYR A 104 8.10 -0.11 5.45
CA TYR A 104 9.50 -0.32 5.05
C TYR A 104 9.61 -1.11 3.75
N GLU A 105 8.77 -2.14 3.58
CA GLU A 105 8.68 -2.93 2.36
C GLU A 105 8.35 -2.08 1.13
N ALA A 106 7.41 -1.14 1.23
CA ALA A 106 7.08 -0.23 0.15
C ALA A 106 8.28 0.65 -0.27
N ILE A 107 9.05 1.15 0.69
CA ILE A 107 10.26 1.93 0.41
C ILE A 107 11.34 1.06 -0.24
N ALA A 108 11.53 -0.17 0.24
CA ALA A 108 12.47 -1.11 -0.36
C ALA A 108 12.15 -1.35 -1.83
N ARG A 109 10.88 -1.62 -2.17
CA ARG A 109 10.46 -1.79 -3.57
C ARG A 109 10.64 -0.55 -4.42
N ALA A 110 10.26 0.60 -3.88
CA ALA A 110 10.34 1.85 -4.61
C ALA A 110 11.79 2.23 -4.94
N ASN A 111 12.73 2.00 -4.02
CA ASN A 111 14.16 2.20 -4.25
C ASN A 111 14.73 1.17 -5.23
N LEU A 112 14.33 -0.10 -5.14
CA LEU A 112 14.76 -1.13 -6.09
C LEU A 112 14.35 -0.75 -7.51
N LEU A 113 13.10 -0.32 -7.68
CA LEU A 113 12.59 0.15 -8.96
C LEU A 113 13.31 1.42 -9.47
N ALA A 114 13.79 2.26 -8.56
CA ALA A 114 14.59 3.44 -8.89
C ALA A 114 16.09 3.15 -9.12
N GLY A 115 16.53 1.90 -8.91
CA GLY A 115 17.94 1.49 -9.05
C GLY A 115 18.83 1.83 -7.86
N ASP A 116 18.28 2.24 -6.71
CA ASP A 116 19.03 2.51 -5.49
C ASP A 116 19.13 1.24 -4.63
N THR A 117 20.12 0.41 -4.94
CA THR A 117 20.33 -0.87 -4.25
C THR A 117 20.74 -0.69 -2.79
N THR A 118 21.45 0.40 -2.45
CA THR A 118 21.88 0.67 -1.08
C THR A 118 20.69 0.96 -0.18
N GLU A 119 19.79 1.87 -0.59
CA GLU A 119 18.58 2.11 0.20
C GLU A 119 17.63 0.91 0.16
N THR A 120 17.61 0.15 -0.93
CA THR A 120 16.85 -1.13 -1.00
C THR A 120 17.28 -2.09 0.10
N GLU A 121 18.57 -2.41 0.21
CA GLU A 121 19.10 -3.37 1.20
C GLU A 121 18.85 -2.91 2.64
N LYS A 122 19.02 -1.61 2.91
CA LYS A 122 18.71 -1.00 4.20
C LYS A 122 17.24 -1.20 4.57
N PHE A 123 16.32 -0.88 3.66
CA PHE A 123 14.89 -0.99 3.94
C PHE A 123 14.40 -2.44 3.94
N ILE A 124 14.99 -3.36 3.18
CA ILE A 124 14.74 -4.81 3.34
C ILE A 124 15.11 -5.25 4.76
N SER A 125 16.26 -4.79 5.27
CA SER A 125 16.71 -5.16 6.62
C SER A 125 15.74 -4.64 7.70
N LEU A 126 15.32 -3.38 7.60
CA LEU A 126 14.32 -2.78 8.50
C LEU A 126 12.96 -3.48 8.40
N ALA A 127 12.50 -3.76 7.17
CA ALA A 127 11.26 -4.46 6.90
C ALA A 127 11.28 -5.87 7.50
N LYS A 128 12.40 -6.59 7.37
CA LYS A 128 12.58 -7.92 7.96
C LYS A 128 12.54 -7.89 9.49
N GLU A 129 13.26 -6.98 10.13
CA GLU A 129 13.26 -6.83 11.59
C GLU A 129 11.85 -6.54 12.12
N ALA A 130 11.15 -5.57 11.51
CA ALA A 130 9.76 -5.27 11.85
C ALA A 130 8.83 -6.46 11.60
N GLY A 131 9.03 -7.17 10.49
CA GLY A 131 8.27 -8.38 10.14
C GLY A 131 8.45 -9.52 11.13
N GLU A 132 9.66 -9.76 11.63
CA GLU A 132 9.92 -10.80 12.64
C GLU A 132 9.21 -10.50 13.97
N ALA A 133 8.97 -9.22 14.27
CA ALA A 133 8.25 -8.76 15.43
C ALA A 133 6.71 -8.78 15.30
N ILE A 134 6.16 -9.13 14.12
CA ILE A 134 4.70 -9.21 13.92
C ILE A 134 4.12 -10.27 14.87
N GLU A 135 3.09 -9.90 15.64
CA GLU A 135 2.54 -10.76 16.70
C GLU A 135 1.79 -11.96 16.11
N ASP A 136 0.88 -11.70 15.17
CA ASP A 136 0.10 -12.74 14.52
C ASP A 136 0.96 -13.56 13.55
N LYS A 137 0.89 -14.88 13.70
CA LYS A 137 1.72 -15.78 12.89
C LYS A 137 1.34 -15.75 11.41
N ALA A 138 0.05 -15.70 11.08
CA ALA A 138 -0.41 -15.73 9.70
C ALA A 138 -0.01 -14.44 8.98
N ASP A 139 -0.17 -13.30 9.65
CA ASP A 139 0.27 -11.99 9.14
C ASP A 139 1.79 -11.94 8.96
N ARG A 140 2.55 -12.49 9.92
CA ARG A 140 4.01 -12.60 9.80
C ARG A 140 4.45 -13.46 8.63
N ASP A 141 3.86 -14.65 8.48
CA ASP A 141 4.18 -15.57 7.38
C ASP A 141 3.83 -14.95 6.02
N TYR A 142 2.69 -14.24 5.93
CA TYR A 142 2.26 -13.51 4.75
C TYR A 142 3.25 -12.40 4.40
N PHE A 143 3.60 -11.55 5.37
CA PHE A 143 4.56 -10.47 5.18
C PHE A 143 5.92 -11.00 4.70
N MET A 144 6.45 -12.06 5.33
CA MET A 144 7.72 -12.66 4.92
C MET A 144 7.69 -13.21 3.49
N THR A 145 6.54 -13.76 3.08
CA THR A 145 6.32 -14.19 1.70
C THR A 145 6.39 -13.00 0.75
N GLU A 146 5.69 -11.91 1.05
CA GLU A 146 5.73 -10.69 0.23
C GLU A 146 7.14 -10.09 0.17
N LEU A 147 7.84 -9.99 1.30
CA LEU A 147 9.20 -9.44 1.36
C LEU A 147 10.17 -10.25 0.49
N SER A 148 10.03 -11.58 0.46
CA SER A 148 10.88 -12.47 -0.35
C SER A 148 10.74 -12.27 -1.88
N THR A 149 9.70 -11.58 -2.33
CA THR A 149 9.51 -11.26 -3.75
C THR A 149 10.34 -10.05 -4.20
N ILE A 150 10.95 -9.30 -3.27
CA ILE A 150 11.91 -8.24 -3.59
C ILE A 150 13.25 -8.91 -3.92
N LYS A 151 13.55 -9.04 -5.21
CA LYS A 151 14.78 -9.67 -5.71
C LYS A 151 15.58 -8.68 -6.53
N TYR A 152 16.86 -8.57 -6.22
CA TYR A 152 17.88 -7.81 -6.94
C TYR A 152 18.67 -8.73 -7.89
#